data_AF-A0A7H8UTA8-F1
#
_entry.id   AF-A0A7H8UTA8-F1
#
_cell.length_a   1.000
_cell.length_b   1.000
_cell.length_c   1.000
_cell.angle_alpha   90.00
_cell.angle_beta   90.00
_cell.angle_gamma   90.00
#
_symmetry.space_group_name_H-M   'P 1'
#
loop_
_entity.id
_entity.type
_entity.pdbx_description
1 polymer ?
#
loop_
_entity_poly.entity_id
_entity_poly.type
_entity_poly.pdbx_seq_one_letter_code
_entity_poly.pdbx_strand_id
1 'polypeptide(L)'
;MHKNLVGQTAEQKRNCKEQKKRREDIKKKFPKTITYYTYGPINKKIEKRAKRFTAIFEKLKIKYRKSEIKSLAITYYIHTYKKESLEKLFSFIYKKLVKNEIGIDDLIPYLDRKFPEIETRWNKKLVIEYLLLKK
;
A
#
# COMPACT_ATOMS: atom_id res chain seq x y z
N MET A 1 15.05 19.27 -44.83
CA MET A 1 16.47 18.99 -45.13
C MET A 1 17.05 18.12 -44.02
N HIS A 2 17.15 16.80 -44.26
CA HIS A 2 17.76 15.86 -43.31
C HIS A 2 19.29 15.99 -43.40
N LYS A 3 19.95 16.44 -42.33
CA LYS A 3 21.41 16.41 -42.24
C LYS A 3 21.85 14.95 -42.15
N ASN A 4 22.28 14.38 -43.27
CA ASN A 4 23.05 13.13 -43.28
C ASN A 4 24.35 13.38 -42.53
N LEU A 5 24.43 12.90 -41.28
CA LEU A 5 25.68 12.83 -40.53
C LEU A 5 26.59 11.80 -41.21
N VAL A 6 27.33 12.24 -42.22
CA VAL A 6 28.47 11.52 -42.79
C VAL A 6 29.56 11.49 -41.71
N GLY A 7 29.94 10.30 -41.26
CA GLY A 7 31.06 10.12 -40.34
C GLY A 7 30.81 9.20 -39.15
N GLN A 8 30.21 8.02 -39.36
CA GLN A 8 30.29 6.95 -38.36
C GLN A 8 31.20 5.84 -38.87
N THR A 9 32.27 5.54 -38.11
CA THR A 9 33.15 4.40 -38.40
C THR A 9 32.36 3.09 -38.31
N ALA A 10 32.84 2.04 -39.00
CA ALA A 10 32.19 0.73 -39.02
C ALA A 10 31.98 0.18 -37.59
N GLU A 11 32.89 0.49 -36.67
CA GLU A 11 32.83 0.13 -35.26
C GLU A 11 31.70 0.86 -34.51
N GLN A 12 31.51 2.16 -34.74
CA GLN A 12 30.39 2.92 -34.16
C GLN A 12 29.02 2.39 -34.64
N LYS A 13 28.94 1.97 -35.91
CA LYS A 13 27.73 1.32 -36.45
C LYS A 13 27.46 -0.04 -35.80
N ARG A 14 28.50 -0.84 -35.53
CA ARG A 14 28.39 -2.13 -34.81
C ARG A 14 27.95 -1.92 -33.36
N ASN A 15 28.59 -0.99 -32.64
CA ASN A 15 28.22 -0.66 -31.26
C ASN A 15 26.78 -0.15 -31.14
N CYS A 16 26.31 0.67 -32.09
CA CYS A 16 24.92 1.12 -32.11
C CYS A 16 23.93 -0.04 -32.33
N LYS A 17 24.26 -0.98 -33.23
CA LYS A 17 23.46 -2.19 -33.46
C LYS A 17 23.44 -3.10 -32.22
N GLU A 18 24.58 -3.34 -31.58
CA GLU A 18 24.65 -4.13 -30.35
C GLU A 18 23.88 -3.46 -29.20
N GLN A 19 24.01 -2.14 -29.02
CA GLN A 19 23.23 -1.43 -28.01
C GLN A 19 21.73 -1.51 -28.27
N LYS A 20 21.28 -1.40 -29.53
CA LYS A 20 19.87 -1.61 -29.88
C LYS A 20 19.41 -3.02 -29.55
N LYS A 21 20.20 -4.04 -29.91
CA LYS A 21 19.90 -5.46 -29.59
C LYS A 21 19.82 -5.69 -28.08
N ARG A 22 20.78 -5.16 -27.31
CA ARG A 22 20.75 -5.22 -25.84
C ARG A 22 19.51 -4.54 -25.25
N ARG A 23 19.12 -3.37 -25.78
CA ARG A 23 17.90 -2.67 -25.35
C ARG A 23 16.63 -3.46 -25.67
N GLU A 24 16.58 -4.12 -26.82
CA GLU A 24 15.48 -5.01 -27.21
C GLU A 24 15.42 -6.26 -26.33
N ASP A 25 16.57 -6.88 -26.03
CA ASP A 25 16.66 -8.04 -25.13
C ASP A 25 16.26 -7.67 -23.70
N ILE A 26 16.70 -6.52 -23.19
CA ILE A 26 16.24 -5.99 -21.90
C ILE A 26 14.74 -5.74 -21.93
N LYS A 27 14.21 -5.18 -23.02
CA LYS A 27 12.76 -4.94 -23.17
C LYS A 27 11.95 -6.24 -23.32
N LYS A 28 12.53 -7.31 -23.86
CA LYS A 28 11.90 -8.65 -23.92
C LYS A 28 11.95 -9.35 -22.57
N LYS A 29 13.09 -9.28 -21.86
CA LYS A 29 13.29 -9.88 -20.54
C LYS A 29 12.53 -9.13 -19.44
N PHE A 30 12.47 -7.81 -19.57
CA PHE A 30 11.74 -6.90 -18.70
C PHE A 30 10.75 -6.11 -19.55
N PRO A 31 9.65 -6.75 -19.99
CA PRO A 31 8.61 -6.03 -20.71
C PRO A 31 8.19 -4.85 -19.83
N LYS A 32 8.15 -3.66 -20.44
CA LYS A 32 7.81 -2.39 -19.76
C LYS A 32 6.43 -2.42 -19.04
N THR A 33 5.74 -3.55 -19.04
CA THR A 33 4.46 -3.86 -18.38
C THR A 33 4.61 -4.30 -16.93
N ILE A 34 5.44 -3.60 -16.15
CA ILE A 34 4.92 -3.11 -14.86
C ILE A 34 4.64 -1.61 -15.06
N THR A 35 3.84 -1.31 -16.08
CA THR A 35 3.41 0.04 -16.45
C THR A 35 2.53 0.63 -15.36
N TYR A 36 2.43 1.96 -15.33
CA TYR A 36 1.47 2.80 -14.62
C TYR A 36 0.08 2.20 -14.30
N TYR A 37 -0.46 1.32 -15.16
CA TYR A 37 -1.72 0.59 -14.96
C TYR A 37 -1.69 -0.50 -13.87
N THR A 38 -0.53 -1.05 -13.52
CA THR A 38 -0.38 -1.97 -12.38
C THR A 38 -0.31 -1.17 -11.07
N TYR A 39 0.30 0.02 -11.10
CA TYR A 39 0.47 0.88 -9.91
C TYR A 39 -0.69 1.84 -9.65
N GLY A 40 -1.43 2.28 -10.67
CA GLY A 40 -2.59 3.18 -10.50
C GLY A 40 -3.68 2.59 -9.59
N PRO A 41 -4.11 1.33 -9.80
CA PRO A 41 -5.02 0.63 -8.90
C PRO A 41 -4.45 0.44 -7.50
N ILE A 42 -3.14 0.21 -7.38
CA ILE A 42 -2.45 0.07 -6.09
C ILE A 42 -2.43 1.40 -5.33
N ASN A 43 -2.09 2.50 -5.99
CA ASN A 43 -2.12 3.84 -5.42
C ASN A 43 -3.52 4.21 -4.93
N LYS A 44 -4.57 3.94 -5.72
CA LYS A 44 -5.96 4.13 -5.28
C LYS A 44 -6.30 3.30 -4.05
N LYS A 45 -5.83 2.04 -3.97
CA LYS A 45 -6.03 1.17 -2.79
C LYS A 45 -5.29 1.72 -1.56
N ILE A 46 -4.06 2.19 -1.72
CA ILE A 46 -3.26 2.81 -0.65
C ILE A 46 -3.93 4.09 -0.16
N GLU A 47 -4.35 4.98 -1.06
CA GLU A 47 -5.04 6.22 -0.70
C GLU A 47 -6.36 5.95 0.04
N LYS A 48 -7.14 4.98 -0.43
CA LYS A 48 -8.37 4.57 0.26
C LYS A 48 -8.07 4.08 1.68
N ARG A 49 -7.01 3.29 1.87
CA ARG A 49 -6.58 2.85 3.21
C ARG A 49 -6.07 4.00 4.06
N ALA A 50 -5.26 4.90 3.50
CA ALA A 50 -4.76 6.08 4.21
C ALA A 50 -5.93 6.92 4.74
N LYS A 51 -6.96 7.18 3.92
CA LYS A 51 -8.18 7.88 4.36
C LYS A 51 -8.89 7.18 5.52
N ARG A 52 -8.96 5.83 5.49
CA ARG A 52 -9.54 5.05 6.60
C ARG A 52 -8.74 5.18 7.88
N PHE A 53 -7.41 5.08 7.79
CA PHE A 53 -6.53 5.28 8.94
C PHE A 53 -6.69 6.69 9.53
N THR A 54 -6.71 7.73 8.70
CA THR A 54 -6.95 9.11 9.14
C THR A 54 -8.24 9.20 9.95
N ALA A 55 -9.36 8.70 9.40
CA ALA A 55 -10.65 8.76 10.07
C ALA A 55 -10.69 7.96 11.39
N ILE A 56 -10.04 6.79 11.45
CA ILE A 56 -9.92 6.02 12.70
C ILE A 56 -9.12 6.80 13.73
N PHE A 57 -7.96 7.34 13.36
CA PHE A 57 -7.11 8.07 14.28
C PHE A 57 -7.73 9.37 14.77
N GLU A 58 -8.53 10.05 13.94
CA GLU A 58 -9.36 11.19 14.35
C GLU A 58 -10.35 10.79 15.45
N LYS A 59 -11.09 9.68 15.28
CA LYS A 59 -12.00 9.16 16.33
C LYS A 59 -11.25 8.75 17.60
N LEU A 60 -10.00 8.27 17.47
CA LEU A 60 -9.14 7.94 18.61
C LEU A 60 -8.45 9.16 19.25
N LYS A 61 -8.63 10.36 18.68
CA LYS A 61 -7.96 11.62 19.07
C LYS A 61 -6.43 11.55 18.99
N ILE A 62 -5.90 10.81 18.01
CA ILE A 62 -4.46 10.67 17.75
C ILE A 62 -4.12 11.41 16.47
N LYS A 63 -3.14 12.31 16.52
CA LYS A 63 -2.67 13.05 15.34
C LYS A 63 -1.42 12.38 14.78
N TYR A 64 -1.46 12.06 13.48
CA TYR A 64 -0.32 11.61 12.69
C TYR A 64 -0.10 12.53 11.50
N ARG A 65 1.14 12.64 11.04
CA ARG A 65 1.48 13.36 9.81
C ARG A 65 0.96 12.57 8.61
N LYS A 66 0.61 13.28 7.53
CA LYS A 66 0.14 12.65 6.28
C LYS A 66 1.14 11.62 5.73
N SER A 67 2.44 11.88 5.85
CA SER A 67 3.51 10.97 5.43
C SER A 67 3.55 9.67 6.25
N GLU A 68 3.31 9.76 7.56
CA GLU A 68 3.27 8.60 8.46
C GLU A 68 2.06 7.72 8.14
N ILE A 69 0.88 8.31 7.95
CA ILE A 69 -0.35 7.58 7.58
C ILE A 69 -0.17 6.91 6.21
N LYS A 70 0.43 7.60 5.24
CA LYS A 70 0.70 7.03 3.91
C LYS A 70 1.66 5.84 4.00
N SER A 71 2.72 5.96 4.79
CA SER A 71 3.68 4.87 5.03
C SER A 71 2.99 3.68 5.69
N LEU A 72 2.19 3.92 6.74
CA LEU A 72 1.42 2.88 7.40
C LEU A 72 0.44 2.18 6.45
N ALA A 73 -0.26 2.93 5.60
CA ALA A 73 -1.20 2.36 4.63
C ALA A 73 -0.50 1.45 3.60
N ILE A 74 0.73 1.78 3.21
CA ILE A 74 1.58 0.93 2.35
C ILE A 74 1.97 -0.34 3.09
N THR A 75 2.53 -0.21 4.30
CA THR A 75 2.94 -1.33 5.13
C THR A 75 1.77 -2.28 5.39
N TYR A 76 0.61 -1.74 5.72
CA TYR A 76 -0.61 -2.50 5.94
C TYR A 76 -1.05 -3.24 4.68
N TYR A 77 -1.04 -2.59 3.51
CA TYR A 77 -1.39 -3.24 2.24
C TYR A 77 -0.48 -4.45 1.94
N ILE A 78 0.82 -4.33 2.21
CA ILE A 78 1.79 -5.42 2.00
C ILE A 78 1.54 -6.55 3.01
N HIS A 79 1.36 -6.22 4.29
CA HIS A 79 1.18 -7.21 5.35
C HIS A 79 -0.17 -7.95 5.28
N THR A 80 -1.26 -7.26 4.91
CA THR A 80 -2.58 -7.91 4.83
C THR A 80 -2.79 -8.74 3.58
N TYR A 81 -1.92 -8.61 2.56
CA TYR A 81 -1.98 -9.45 1.37
C TYR A 81 -2.01 -10.95 1.68
N LYS A 82 -1.37 -11.38 2.77
CA LYS A 82 -1.34 -12.79 3.23
C LYS A 82 -2.13 -13.06 4.51
N LYS A 83 -2.75 -12.04 5.11
CA LYS A 83 -3.41 -12.15 6.42
C LYS A 83 -4.83 -11.57 6.36
N GLU A 84 -5.77 -12.42 5.96
CA GLU A 84 -7.17 -12.04 5.78
C GLU A 84 -7.83 -11.58 7.10
N SER A 85 -7.45 -12.18 8.23
CA SER A 85 -7.94 -11.81 9.57
C SER A 85 -7.65 -10.35 9.91
N LEU A 86 -6.46 -9.85 9.59
CA LEU A 86 -6.08 -8.45 9.81
C LEU A 86 -6.94 -7.50 8.97
N GLU A 87 -7.15 -7.79 7.67
CA GLU A 87 -7.99 -6.95 6.82
C GLU A 87 -9.46 -6.94 7.29
N LYS A 88 -9.97 -8.08 7.78
CA LYS A 88 -11.30 -8.20 8.39
C LYS A 88 -11.40 -7.35 9.66
N LEU A 89 -10.42 -7.44 10.55
CA LEU A 89 -10.34 -6.65 11.77
C LEU A 89 -10.31 -5.14 11.47
N PHE A 90 -9.40 -4.69 10.60
CA PHE A 90 -9.31 -3.28 10.20
C PHE A 90 -10.59 -2.75 9.59
N SER A 91 -11.20 -3.52 8.69
CA SER A 91 -12.48 -3.15 8.07
C SER A 91 -13.60 -3.06 9.10
N PHE A 92 -13.60 -3.93 10.11
CA PHE A 92 -14.57 -3.92 11.20
C PHE A 92 -14.40 -2.71 12.12
N ILE A 93 -13.17 -2.43 12.55
CA ILE A 93 -12.83 -1.25 13.35
C ILE A 93 -13.27 0.02 12.61
N TYR A 94 -12.91 0.15 11.34
CA TYR A 94 -13.34 1.27 10.50
C TYR A 94 -14.87 1.40 10.45
N LYS A 95 -15.58 0.30 10.18
CA LYS A 95 -17.05 0.32 10.08
C LYS A 95 -17.66 0.79 11.41
N LYS A 96 -17.20 0.26 12.54
CA LYS A 96 -17.77 0.57 13.84
C LYS A 96 -17.42 2.00 14.30
N LEU A 97 -16.15 2.36 14.37
CA LEU A 97 -15.73 3.68 14.86
C LEU A 97 -16.11 4.82 13.92
N VAL A 98 -16.02 4.62 12.61
CA VAL A 98 -16.18 5.70 11.63
C VAL A 98 -17.57 5.72 11.00
N LYS A 99 -18.11 4.57 10.57
CA LYS A 99 -19.44 4.56 9.92
C LYS A 99 -20.60 4.51 10.90
N ASN A 100 -20.45 3.76 11.99
CA ASN A 100 -21.48 3.66 13.02
C ASN A 100 -21.28 4.69 14.15
N GLU A 101 -20.19 5.46 14.09
CA GLU A 101 -19.86 6.54 15.02
C GLU A 101 -19.84 6.17 16.50
N ILE A 102 -19.58 4.90 16.83
CA ILE A 102 -19.51 4.46 18.23
C ILE A 102 -18.18 4.85 18.88
N GLY A 103 -18.18 4.94 20.21
CA GLY A 103 -16.97 5.15 21.00
C GLY A 103 -16.01 3.96 20.95
N ILE A 104 -14.75 4.20 21.34
CA ILE A 104 -13.76 3.12 21.48
C ILE A 104 -14.13 2.14 22.59
N ASP A 105 -14.77 2.63 23.66
CA ASP A 105 -15.20 1.81 24.78
C ASP A 105 -16.36 0.88 24.37
N ASP A 106 -17.27 1.37 23.53
CA ASP A 106 -18.35 0.56 22.95
C ASP A 106 -17.84 -0.42 21.88
N LEU A 107 -16.71 -0.13 21.22
CA LEU A 107 -16.11 -1.02 20.24
C LEU A 107 -15.54 -2.29 20.89
N ILE A 108 -14.95 -2.18 22.07
CA ILE A 108 -14.21 -3.26 22.74
C ILE A 108 -15.06 -4.53 22.89
N PRO A 109 -16.29 -4.48 23.44
CA PRO A 109 -17.14 -5.68 23.56
C PRO A 109 -17.47 -6.34 22.21
N TYR A 110 -17.53 -5.58 21.12
CA TYR A 110 -17.73 -6.15 19.79
C TYR A 110 -16.47 -6.85 19.26
N LEU A 111 -15.29 -6.34 19.61
CA LEU A 111 -14.02 -6.98 19.23
C LEU A 111 -13.82 -8.28 20.00
N ASP A 112 -14.08 -8.28 21.31
CA ASP A 112 -14.01 -9.48 22.16
C ASP A 112 -14.89 -10.61 21.63
N ARG A 113 -16.12 -10.29 21.21
CA ARG A 113 -17.06 -11.28 20.69
C ARG A 113 -16.73 -11.79 19.29
N LYS A 114 -16.16 -10.92 18.44
CA LYS A 114 -16.02 -11.20 17.00
C LYS A 114 -14.64 -11.71 16.60
N PHE A 115 -13.61 -11.35 17.35
CA PHE A 115 -12.23 -11.70 17.08
C PHE A 115 -11.52 -12.32 18.31
N PRO A 116 -12.14 -13.31 18.99
CA PRO A 116 -11.51 -13.98 20.13
C PRO A 116 -10.24 -14.76 19.73
N GLU A 117 -10.11 -15.15 18.47
CA GLU A 117 -8.94 -15.87 17.93
C GLU A 117 -7.71 -14.98 17.76
N ILE A 118 -7.88 -13.65 17.78
CA ILE A 118 -6.81 -12.68 17.62
C ILE A 118 -6.28 -12.26 18.99
N GLU A 119 -7.18 -11.90 19.89
CA GLU A 119 -6.86 -11.48 21.24
C GLU A 119 -8.06 -11.78 22.15
N THR A 120 -7.79 -12.31 23.34
CA THR A 120 -8.85 -12.77 24.25
C THR A 120 -9.55 -11.63 24.97
N ARG A 121 -8.86 -10.49 25.13
CA ARG A 121 -9.42 -9.30 25.76
C ARG A 121 -8.87 -8.02 25.16
N TRP A 122 -9.71 -7.34 24.39
CA TRP A 122 -9.38 -6.09 23.75
C TRP A 122 -9.39 -4.92 24.73
N ASN A 123 -8.54 -3.94 24.44
CA ASN A 123 -8.58 -2.62 25.05
C ASN A 123 -8.08 -1.58 24.05
N LYS A 124 -8.24 -0.29 24.39
CA LYS A 124 -7.83 0.81 23.50
C LYS A 124 -6.37 0.73 23.06
N LYS A 125 -5.46 0.36 23.95
CA LYS A 125 -4.02 0.24 23.65
C LYS A 125 -3.78 -0.87 22.63
N LEU A 126 -4.39 -2.03 22.81
CA LEU A 126 -4.29 -3.17 21.90
C LEU A 126 -4.85 -2.86 20.51
N VAL A 127 -5.97 -2.14 20.44
CA VAL A 127 -6.52 -1.66 19.16
C VAL A 127 -5.50 -0.78 18.42
N ILE A 128 -4.87 0.15 19.12
CA ILE A 128 -3.84 1.03 18.54
C ILE A 128 -2.61 0.23 18.12
N GLU A 129 -2.11 -0.68 18.95
CA GLU A 129 -0.96 -1.52 18.64
C GLU A 129 -1.21 -2.39 17.40
N TYR A 130 -2.41 -2.95 17.26
CA TYR A 130 -2.81 -3.69 16.06
C TYR A 130 -2.87 -2.82 14.81
N LEU A 131 -3.43 -1.61 14.91
CA LEU A 131 -3.47 -0.66 13.80
C LEU A 131 -2.06 -0.24 13.36
N LEU A 132 -1.11 -0.22 14.29
CA LEU A 132 0.29 0.11 14.05
C LEU A 132 1.18 -1.09 13.71
N LEU A 133 0.62 -2.31 13.63
CA LEU A 133 1.36 -3.55 13.36
C LEU A 133 2.50 -3.81 14.36
N LYS A 134 2.29 -3.47 15.64
CA LYS A 134 3.26 -3.68 16.73
C LYS A 134 3.04 -5.00 17.49
N LYS A 135 2.00 -5.75 17.16
CA LYS A 135 1.65 -7.08 17.68
C LYS A 135 1.46 -8.06 16.52
#